data_AF-D0LIN9-F1
#
_entry.id   AF-D0LIN9-F1
#
_cell.length_a   1.000
_cell.length_b   1.000
_cell.length_c   1.000
_cell.angle_alpha   90.00
_cell.angle_beta   90.00
_cell.angle_gamma   90.00
#
_symmetry.space_group_name_H-M   'P 1'
#
loop_
_entity.id
_entity.type
_entity.pdbx_description
1 polymer ?
#
loop_
_entity_poly.entity_id
_entity_poly.type
_entity_poly.pdbx_seq_one_letter_code
_entity_poly.pdbx_strand_id
1 'polypeptide(L)'
;MSAEIFAAIQEVHRDAKKGRAWAEIEKALAEIAARPEADRWIRSECAVAHSILAEYYGRPREEREQIFAAAKPLIEATTFANLAAKTISFAASDPVLAQRYLPPLRAQIDEALADPEVPDREELERSRAAVDKVLARHGLK
;
A
#
# COMPACT_ATOMS: atom_id res chain seq x y z
N MET A 1 0.12 6.66 17.41
CA MET A 1 -0.55 6.60 16.10
C MET A 1 -2.06 6.55 16.36
N SER A 2 -2.82 7.56 15.93
CA SER A 2 -4.28 7.55 16.13
C SER A 2 -4.90 6.46 15.25
N ALA A 3 -5.55 5.47 15.87
CA ALA A 3 -6.23 4.38 15.18
C ALA A 3 -7.26 4.89 14.15
N GLU A 4 -7.76 6.12 14.32
CA GLU A 4 -8.74 6.77 13.46
C GLU A 4 -8.16 7.14 12.09
N ILE A 5 -6.89 7.54 12.02
CA ILE A 5 -6.26 7.93 10.75
C ILE A 5 -6.01 6.70 9.88
N PHE A 6 -5.57 5.61 10.49
CA PHE A 6 -5.41 4.35 9.78
C PHE A 6 -6.76 3.81 9.28
N ALA A 7 -7.82 3.91 10.10
CA ALA A 7 -9.17 3.56 9.68
C ALA A 7 -9.67 4.41 8.50
N ALA A 8 -9.34 5.71 8.48
CA ALA A 8 -9.69 6.61 7.37
C ALA A 8 -9.01 6.19 6.06
N ILE A 9 -7.73 5.80 6.09
CA ILE A 9 -7.03 5.29 4.91
C ILE A 9 -7.68 3.98 4.42
N GLN A 10 -8.04 3.07 5.34
CA GLN A 10 -8.77 1.84 4.97
C GLN A 10 -10.16 2.13 4.39
N GLU A 11 -10.83 3.19 4.82
CA GLU A 11 -12.10 3.63 4.25
C GLU A 11 -11.95 4.10 2.81
N VAL A 12 -10.92 4.88 2.48
CA VAL A 12 -10.61 5.26 1.09
C VAL A 12 -10.49 4.04 0.19
N HIS A 13 -9.78 3.00 0.65
CA HIS A 13 -9.65 1.74 -0.09
C HIS A 13 -10.98 1.02 -0.28
N ARG A 14 -11.85 1.02 0.73
CA ARG A 14 -13.21 0.45 0.64
C ARG A 14 -14.07 1.23 -0.35
N ASP A 15 -13.98 2.54 -0.34
CA ASP A 15 -14.76 3.38 -1.24
C ASP A 15 -14.31 3.24 -2.68
N ALA A 16 -13.00 3.08 -2.90
CA ALA A 16 -12.46 2.80 -4.22
C ALA A 16 -13.10 1.55 -4.84
N LYS A 17 -13.26 0.49 -4.05
CA LYS A 17 -13.93 -0.76 -4.48
C LYS A 17 -15.41 -0.61 -4.72
N LYS A 18 -16.07 0.31 -4.03
CA LYS A 18 -17.48 0.62 -4.26
C LYS A 18 -17.68 1.45 -5.54
N GLY A 19 -16.62 1.72 -6.30
CA GLY A 19 -16.68 2.48 -7.54
C GLY A 19 -16.84 3.98 -7.32
N ARG A 20 -16.43 4.50 -6.14
CA ARG A 20 -16.39 5.95 -5.90
C ARG A 20 -15.53 6.65 -6.96
N ALA A 21 -15.88 7.87 -7.34
CA ALA A 21 -15.15 8.59 -8.38
C ALA A 21 -13.70 8.88 -7.97
N TRP A 22 -12.77 8.82 -8.93
CA TRP A 22 -11.35 9.10 -8.72
C TRP A 22 -11.10 10.42 -7.98
N ALA A 23 -11.76 11.51 -8.40
CA ALA A 23 -11.61 12.82 -7.77
C ALA A 23 -12.00 12.83 -6.27
N GLU A 24 -12.97 12.00 -5.87
CA GLU A 24 -13.36 11.86 -4.46
C GLU A 24 -12.31 11.08 -3.66
N ILE A 25 -11.70 10.06 -4.27
CA ILE A 25 -10.60 9.29 -3.67
C ILE A 25 -9.36 10.17 -3.47
N GLU A 26 -8.99 10.95 -4.49
CA GLU A 26 -7.87 11.89 -4.40
C GLU A 26 -8.09 12.93 -3.30
N LYS A 27 -9.28 13.51 -3.26
CA LYS A 27 -9.66 14.48 -2.23
C LYS A 27 -9.58 13.86 -0.83
N ALA A 28 -10.09 12.64 -0.64
CA ALA A 28 -10.05 11.97 0.66
C ALA A 28 -8.60 11.71 1.14
N LEU A 29 -7.71 11.27 0.26
CA LEU A 29 -6.28 11.08 0.59
C LEU A 29 -5.60 12.41 0.92
N ALA A 30 -5.88 13.46 0.16
CA ALA A 30 -5.33 14.79 0.43
C ALA A 30 -5.81 15.35 1.78
N GLU A 31 -7.10 15.18 2.10
CA GLU A 31 -7.68 15.60 3.38
C GLU A 31 -7.08 14.84 4.56
N ILE A 32 -6.83 13.53 4.44
CA ILE A 32 -6.14 12.75 5.47
C ILE A 32 -4.71 13.24 5.67
N ALA A 33 -3.96 13.45 4.57
CA ALA A 33 -2.57 13.90 4.62
C ALA A 33 -2.41 15.32 5.20
N ALA A 34 -3.44 16.17 5.06
CA ALA A 34 -3.46 17.54 5.56
C ALA A 34 -3.86 17.66 7.05
N ARG A 35 -4.28 16.56 7.70
CA ARG A 35 -4.67 16.61 9.12
C ARG A 35 -3.49 17.04 10.01
N PRO A 36 -3.70 17.84 11.06
CA PRO A 36 -2.63 18.27 11.97
C PRO A 36 -1.87 17.11 12.61
N GLU A 37 -2.56 16.00 12.85
CA GLU A 37 -2.02 14.79 13.46
C GLU A 37 -1.35 13.84 12.43
N ALA A 38 -1.39 14.19 11.14
CA ALA A 38 -0.72 13.44 10.08
C ALA A 38 0.78 13.68 10.13
N ASP A 39 1.49 12.75 10.77
CA ASP A 39 2.94 12.69 10.75
C ASP A 39 3.49 12.29 9.37
N ARG A 40 4.83 12.23 9.27
CA ARG A 40 5.52 11.82 8.05
C ARG A 40 5.07 10.43 7.57
N TRP A 41 4.79 9.52 8.50
CA TRP A 41 4.39 8.16 8.16
C TRP A 41 3.01 8.15 7.50
N ILE A 42 2.03 8.84 8.09
CA ILE A 42 0.67 8.99 7.52
C ILE A 42 0.71 9.61 6.12
N ARG A 43 1.57 10.60 5.90
CA ARG A 43 1.72 11.22 4.57
C ARG A 43 2.32 10.24 3.56
N SER A 44 3.30 9.43 3.97
CA SER A 44 3.84 8.35 3.14
C SER A 44 2.82 7.24 2.87
N GLU A 45 1.90 6.95 3.80
CA GLU A 45 0.78 6.02 3.57
C GLU A 45 -0.16 6.57 2.47
N CYS A 46 -0.58 7.84 2.59
CA CYS A 46 -1.48 8.46 1.63
C CYS A 46 -0.87 8.52 0.22
N ALA A 47 0.42 8.84 0.10
CA ALA A 47 1.12 8.92 -1.18
C ALA A 47 1.23 7.54 -1.87
N VAL A 48 1.51 6.47 -1.11
CA VAL A 48 1.54 5.10 -1.66
C VAL A 48 0.14 4.67 -2.08
N ALA A 49 -0.87 4.90 -1.24
CA ALA A 49 -2.26 4.60 -1.58
C ALA A 49 -2.71 5.33 -2.86
N HIS A 50 -2.34 6.60 -3.02
CA HIS A 50 -2.63 7.39 -4.22
C HIS A 50 -2.00 6.77 -5.48
N SER A 51 -0.72 6.40 -5.42
CA SER A 51 -0.02 5.75 -6.54
C SER A 51 -0.65 4.42 -6.93
N ILE A 52 -0.99 3.58 -5.95
CA ILE A 52 -1.58 2.26 -6.21
C ILE A 52 -3.00 2.40 -6.76
N LEU A 53 -3.81 3.30 -6.19
CA LEU A 53 -5.18 3.53 -6.64
C LEU A 53 -5.21 4.16 -8.03
N ALA A 54 -4.25 5.02 -8.40
CA ALA A 54 -4.17 5.55 -9.76
C ALA A 54 -4.02 4.44 -10.80
N GLU A 55 -3.27 3.38 -10.48
CA GLU A 55 -3.15 2.19 -11.33
C GLU A 55 -4.46 1.39 -11.37
N TYR A 56 -5.10 1.19 -10.21
CA TYR A 56 -6.39 0.49 -10.11
C TYR A 56 -7.49 1.16 -10.95
N TYR A 57 -7.57 2.49 -10.90
CA TYR A 57 -8.52 3.29 -11.67
C TYR A 57 -8.17 3.41 -13.16
N GLY A 58 -7.06 2.80 -13.61
CA GLY A 58 -6.62 2.88 -14.99
C GLY A 58 -6.28 4.30 -15.44
N ARG A 59 -5.75 5.13 -14.54
CA ARG A 59 -5.39 6.52 -14.88
C ARG A 59 -4.35 6.56 -16.01
N PRO A 60 -4.37 7.62 -16.84
CA PRO A 60 -3.38 7.82 -17.89
C PRO A 60 -1.95 7.66 -17.37
N ARG A 61 -1.06 7.14 -18.23
CA ARG A 61 0.33 6.87 -17.85
C ARG A 61 1.04 8.12 -17.30
N GLU A 62 0.87 9.25 -17.96
CA GLU A 62 1.48 10.53 -17.55
C GLU A 62 1.03 10.94 -16.14
N GLU A 63 -0.26 10.83 -15.84
CA GLU A 63 -0.79 11.09 -14.49
C GLU A 63 -0.19 10.14 -13.46
N ARG A 64 -0.10 8.84 -13.77
CA ARG A 64 0.50 7.84 -12.87
C ARG A 64 1.98 8.12 -12.62
N GLU A 65 2.72 8.57 -13.63
CA GLU A 65 4.13 8.93 -13.50
C GLU A 65 4.32 10.18 -12.62
N GLN A 66 3.44 11.17 -12.73
CA GLN A 66 3.46 12.36 -11.86
C GLN A 66 3.14 12.01 -10.41
N ILE A 67 2.11 11.19 -10.18
CA ILE A 67 1.74 10.72 -8.84
C ILE A 67 2.89 9.92 -8.22
N PHE A 68 3.49 9.02 -8.99
CA PHE A 68 4.64 8.25 -8.52
C PHE A 68 5.85 9.15 -8.21
N ALA A 69 6.14 10.15 -9.03
CA ALA A 69 7.23 11.10 -8.78
C ALA A 69 7.02 11.88 -7.46
N ALA A 70 5.78 12.24 -7.13
CA ALA A 70 5.44 12.87 -5.86
C ALA A 70 5.55 11.89 -4.67
N ALA A 71 5.19 10.63 -4.85
CA ALA A 71 5.28 9.60 -3.82
C ALA A 71 6.73 9.12 -3.57
N LYS A 72 7.58 9.14 -4.61
CA LYS A 72 8.95 8.63 -4.59
C LYS A 72 9.81 9.08 -3.39
N PRO A 73 9.96 10.38 -3.06
CA PRO A 73 10.78 10.78 -1.91
C PRO A 73 10.23 10.30 -0.56
N LEU A 74 8.93 10.04 -0.48
CA LEU A 74 8.27 9.49 0.71
C LEU A 74 8.45 7.96 0.78
N ILE A 75 8.44 7.29 -0.36
CA ILE A 75 8.72 5.85 -0.51
C ILE A 75 10.19 5.55 -0.19
N GLU A 76 11.13 6.33 -0.73
CA GLU A 76 12.58 6.19 -0.47
C GLU A 76 12.94 6.43 1.01
N ALA A 77 12.10 7.20 1.71
CA ALA A 77 12.20 7.42 3.14
C ALA A 77 11.60 6.29 4.00
N THR A 78 11.00 5.29 3.37
CA THR A 78 10.24 4.22 4.02
C THR A 78 10.99 2.89 3.90
N THR A 79 10.99 2.07 4.96
CA THR A 79 11.66 0.75 4.91
C THR A 79 10.87 -0.23 4.03
N PHE A 80 11.57 -1.22 3.47
CA PHE A 80 10.95 -2.24 2.61
C PHE A 80 9.83 -2.99 3.34
N ALA A 81 10.01 -3.31 4.62
CA ALA A 81 8.98 -3.94 5.44
C ALA A 81 7.69 -3.12 5.51
N ASN A 82 7.79 -1.80 5.61
CA ASN A 82 6.61 -0.94 5.63
C ASN A 82 5.94 -0.86 4.24
N LEU A 83 6.71 -0.85 3.15
CA LEU A 83 6.14 -0.94 1.78
C LEU A 83 5.43 -2.28 1.54
N ALA A 84 5.96 -3.38 2.07
CA ALA A 84 5.34 -4.68 2.02
C ALA A 84 4.00 -4.70 2.77
N ALA A 85 3.97 -4.24 4.03
CA ALA A 85 2.76 -4.16 4.85
C ALA A 85 1.63 -3.33 4.18
N LYS A 86 2.00 -2.23 3.52
CA LYS A 86 1.07 -1.39 2.74
C LYS A 86 0.46 -2.13 1.56
N THR A 87 1.30 -2.74 0.75
CA THR A 87 0.89 -3.48 -0.44
C THR A 87 -0.02 -4.65 -0.06
N ILE A 88 0.28 -5.33 1.06
CA ILE A 88 -0.56 -6.38 1.63
C ILE A 88 -1.92 -5.82 2.03
N SER A 89 -1.96 -4.74 2.80
CA SER A 89 -3.21 -4.14 3.27
C SER A 89 -4.13 -3.71 2.11
N PHE A 90 -3.54 -3.14 1.06
CA PHE A 90 -4.23 -2.79 -0.17
C PHE A 90 -4.82 -4.03 -0.86
N ALA A 91 -3.94 -4.97 -1.24
CA ALA A 91 -4.33 -6.11 -2.07
C ALA A 91 -5.17 -7.13 -1.31
N ALA A 92 -5.08 -7.18 0.03
CA ALA A 92 -5.81 -8.12 0.87
C ALA A 92 -7.30 -8.15 0.59
N SER A 93 -7.87 -7.00 0.32
CA SER A 93 -9.30 -6.82 0.19
C SER A 93 -9.88 -7.24 -1.17
N ASP A 94 -9.06 -7.58 -2.17
CA ASP A 94 -9.49 -7.90 -3.54
C ASP A 94 -8.75 -9.13 -4.10
N PRO A 95 -9.44 -10.16 -4.61
CA PRO A 95 -8.76 -11.31 -5.20
C PRO A 95 -7.95 -10.97 -6.45
N VAL A 96 -8.39 -10.01 -7.28
CA VAL A 96 -7.68 -9.61 -8.52
C VAL A 96 -6.39 -8.86 -8.16
N LEU A 97 -6.46 -7.95 -7.17
CA LEU A 97 -5.28 -7.21 -6.71
C LEU A 97 -4.33 -8.13 -5.94
N ALA A 98 -4.85 -9.05 -5.14
CA ALA A 98 -4.06 -10.08 -4.49
C ALA A 98 -3.26 -10.89 -5.51
N GLN A 99 -3.92 -11.37 -6.57
CA GLN A 99 -3.27 -12.15 -7.64
C GLN A 99 -2.18 -11.34 -8.36
N ARG A 100 -2.41 -10.04 -8.58
CA ARG A 100 -1.48 -9.18 -9.33
C ARG A 100 -0.25 -8.78 -8.51
N TYR A 101 -0.43 -8.41 -7.24
CA TYR A 101 0.61 -7.71 -6.47
C TYR A 101 1.28 -8.58 -5.41
N LEU A 102 0.63 -9.61 -4.89
CA LEU A 102 1.18 -10.37 -3.75
C LEU A 102 2.20 -11.44 -4.12
N PRO A 103 2.07 -12.20 -5.23
CA PRO A 103 3.13 -13.13 -5.66
C PRO A 103 4.49 -12.44 -5.92
N PRO A 104 4.59 -11.32 -6.66
CA PRO A 104 5.88 -10.66 -6.85
C PRO A 104 6.41 -10.05 -5.54
N LEU A 105 5.53 -9.49 -4.70
CA LEU A 105 5.93 -8.99 -3.38
C LEU A 105 6.48 -10.12 -2.50
N ARG A 106 5.85 -11.30 -2.53
CA ARG A 106 6.33 -12.47 -1.78
C ARG A 106 7.75 -12.84 -2.19
N ALA A 107 8.01 -12.93 -3.50
CA ALA A 107 9.34 -13.24 -4.01
C ALA A 107 10.39 -12.22 -3.53
N GLN A 108 10.07 -10.92 -3.54
CA GLN A 108 10.97 -9.87 -3.04
C GLN A 108 11.22 -9.98 -1.52
N ILE A 109 10.20 -10.35 -0.73
CA ILE A 109 10.35 -10.58 0.70
C ILE A 109 11.23 -11.82 0.96
N ASP A 110 11.02 -12.91 0.20
CA ASP A 110 11.84 -14.12 0.29
C ASP A 110 13.31 -13.83 -0.06
N GLU A 111 13.57 -13.02 -1.09
CA GLU A 111 14.91 -12.57 -1.48
C GLU A 111 15.56 -11.72 -0.38
N ALA A 112 14.84 -10.73 0.17
CA ALA A 112 15.36 -9.89 1.25
C ALA A 112 15.70 -10.71 2.52
N LEU A 113 14.86 -11.69 2.87
CA LEU A 113 15.08 -12.55 4.04
C LEU A 113 16.21 -13.57 3.87
N ALA A 114 16.70 -13.77 2.65
CA ALA A 114 17.87 -14.60 2.38
C ALA A 114 19.17 -13.95 2.90
N ASP A 115 19.19 -12.62 3.05
CA ASP A 115 20.26 -11.92 3.74
C ASP A 115 20.08 -12.04 5.26
N PRO A 116 21.02 -12.65 6.00
CA PRO A 116 20.94 -12.76 7.46
C PRO A 116 20.99 -11.40 8.18
N GLU A 117 21.58 -10.38 7.56
CA GLU A 117 21.76 -9.04 8.14
C GLU A 117 20.69 -8.03 7.69
N VAL A 118 19.62 -8.51 7.05
CA VAL A 118 18.55 -7.63 6.54
C VAL A 118 17.91 -6.82 7.68
N PRO A 119 17.79 -5.49 7.52
CA PRO A 119 17.04 -4.66 8.47
C PRO A 119 15.57 -5.08 8.56
N ASP A 120 14.94 -4.86 9.71
CA ASP A 120 13.51 -5.14 9.95
C ASP A 120 13.11 -6.61 9.63
N ARG A 121 14.02 -7.56 9.89
CA ARG A 121 13.81 -8.98 9.58
C ARG A 121 12.49 -9.53 10.16
N GLU A 122 12.20 -9.22 11.43
CA GLU A 122 10.96 -9.67 12.08
C GLU A 122 9.70 -9.11 11.40
N GLU A 123 9.72 -7.84 10.97
CA GLU A 123 8.65 -7.22 10.20
C GLU A 123 8.48 -7.85 8.82
N LEU A 124 9.59 -8.20 8.16
CA LEU A 124 9.58 -8.90 6.87
C LEU A 124 9.02 -10.32 7.01
N GLU A 125 9.38 -11.06 8.05
CA GLU A 125 8.80 -12.38 8.34
C GLU A 125 7.29 -12.30 8.64
N ARG A 126 6.85 -11.24 9.35
CA ARG A 126 5.42 -10.96 9.55
C ARG A 126 4.71 -10.63 8.24
N SER A 127 5.33 -9.80 7.40
CA SER A 127 4.79 -9.43 6.08
C SER A 127 4.68 -10.65 5.17
N ARG A 128 5.72 -11.49 5.17
CA ARG A 128 5.75 -12.80 4.52
C ARG A 128 4.53 -13.64 4.92
N ALA A 129 4.35 -13.91 6.21
CA ALA A 129 3.21 -14.68 6.71
C ALA A 129 1.85 -14.05 6.36
N ALA A 130 1.75 -12.71 6.37
CA ALA A 130 0.54 -12.00 5.99
C ALA A 130 0.21 -12.14 4.49
N VAL A 131 1.21 -12.12 3.60
CA VAL A 131 1.02 -12.42 2.18
C VAL A 131 0.44 -13.82 2.00
N ASP A 132 1.05 -14.84 2.61
CA ASP A 132 0.56 -16.23 2.48
C ASP A 132 -0.88 -16.37 2.94
N LYS A 133 -1.20 -15.77 4.09
CA LYS A 133 -2.55 -15.78 4.64
C LYS A 133 -3.57 -15.18 3.68
N VAL A 134 -3.22 -14.08 3.02
CA VAL A 134 -4.10 -13.40 2.07
C VAL A 134 -4.25 -14.21 0.78
N LEU A 135 -3.16 -14.74 0.22
CA LEU A 135 -3.19 -15.58 -0.97
C LEU A 135 -4.06 -16.82 -0.72
N ALA A 136 -3.84 -17.51 0.40
CA ALA A 136 -4.63 -18.67 0.80
C ALA A 136 -6.12 -18.34 0.97
N ARG A 137 -6.45 -17.19 1.60
CA ARG A 137 -7.84 -16.73 1.76
C ARG A 137 -8.57 -16.58 0.43
N HIS A 138 -7.87 -16.20 -0.64
CA HIS A 138 -8.43 -16.03 -1.98
C HIS A 138 -8.28 -17.25 -2.88
N GLY A 139 -7.74 -18.37 -2.37
CA GLY A 139 -7.50 -19.58 -3.17
C GLY A 139 -6.37 -19.43 -4.20
N LEU A 140 -5.45 -18.49 -3.97
CA LEU A 140 -4.30 -18.19 -4.81
C LEU A 140 -3.04 -18.89 -4.28
N LYS A 141 -2.02 -19.02 -5.14
CA LYS A 141 -0.70 -19.55 -4.81
C LYS A 141 0.34 -18.46 -4.90
#